data_AF-A0A3G6TER4-F1
#
_entry.id   AF-A0A3G6TER4-F1
#
_cell.length_a   1.000
_cell.length_b   1.000
_cell.length_c   1.000
_cell.angle_alpha   90.00
_cell.angle_beta   90.00
_cell.angle_gamma   90.00
#
_symmetry.space_group_name_H-M   'P 1'
#
loop_
_entity.id
_entity.type
_entity.pdbx_description
1 polymer ?
#
loop_
_entity_poly.entity_id
_entity_poly.type
_entity_poly.pdbx_seq_one_letter_code
_entity_poly.pdbx_strand_id
1 'polypeptide(L)' 'MKSKSPSKGKKLNKKELRSINGGLLMCLDPSLRCRQYHPKCAEDQCKPDLPLEPWN' A
#
# COMPACT_ATOMS: atom_id res chain seq x y z
N MET A 1 -14.03 36.33 7.77
CA MET A 1 -13.58 35.17 6.97
C MET A 1 -13.67 33.93 7.84
N LYS A 2 -14.48 32.92 7.47
CA LYS A 2 -14.66 31.70 8.29
C LYS A 2 -13.52 30.72 8.01
N SER A 3 -12.56 30.58 8.93
CA SER A 3 -11.55 29.52 8.91
C SER A 3 -12.20 28.18 9.29
N LYS A 4 -12.81 27.51 8.30
CA LYS A 4 -13.51 26.24 8.50
C LYS A 4 -12.57 25.08 8.21
N SER A 5 -11.55 24.91 9.05
CA SER A 5 -10.69 23.73 9.01
C SER A 5 -10.88 22.92 10.29
N PRO A 6 -11.78 21.92 10.25
CA PRO A 6 -11.55 20.72 11.02
C PRO A 6 -11.58 19.55 10.05
N SER A 7 -10.52 19.35 9.29
CA SER A 7 -10.16 18.02 8.78
C SER A 7 -9.72 17.13 9.96
N LYS A 8 -10.58 16.99 10.98
CA LYS A 8 -10.44 15.99 12.02
C LYS A 8 -10.78 14.67 11.36
N GLY A 9 -9.74 13.94 10.94
CA GLY A 9 -9.90 12.59 10.41
C GLY A 9 -10.78 11.75 11.33
N LYS A 10 -11.71 10.98 10.75
CA LYS A 10 -12.60 10.10 11.51
C LYS A 10 -11.76 9.02 12.19
N LYS A 11 -11.78 8.96 13.52
CA LYS A 11 -11.18 7.85 14.26
C LYS A 11 -12.01 6.58 14.00
N LEU A 12 -11.42 5.62 13.31
CA LEU A 12 -12.06 4.34 13.02
C LEU A 12 -12.16 3.50 14.29
N ASN A 13 -13.27 2.77 14.44
CA ASN A 13 -13.44 1.80 15.52
C ASN A 13 -12.75 0.46 15.15
N LYS A 14 -12.66 -0.48 16.11
CA LYS A 14 -11.97 -1.77 15.91
C LYS A 14 -12.55 -2.60 14.75
N LYS A 15 -13.86 -2.50 14.48
CA LYS A 15 -14.51 -3.22 13.37
C LYS A 15 -14.13 -2.58 12.04
N GLU A 16 -14.22 -1.25 11.93
CA GLU A 16 -13.84 -0.51 10.73
C GLU A 16 -12.36 -0.68 10.39
N LEU A 17 -11.46 -0.68 11.39
CA LEU A 17 -10.03 -0.96 11.20
C LEU A 17 -9.79 -2.36 10.62
N ARG A 18 -10.51 -3.38 11.11
CA ARG A 18 -10.39 -4.76 10.61
C ARG A 18 -10.96 -4.95 9.21
N SER A 19 -11.85 -4.05 8.79
CA SER A 19 -12.45 -4.06 7.46
C SER A 19 -11.58 -3.43 6.38
N ILE A 20 -10.47 -2.77 6.75
CA ILE A 20 -9.50 -2.25 5.79
C ILE A 20 -8.76 -3.46 5.18
N ASN A 21 -9.26 -3.89 4.02
CA ASN A 21 -8.65 -4.93 3.21
C ASN A 21 -7.85 -4.27 2.09
N GLY A 22 -6.59 -4.66 1.94
CA GLY A 22 -5.64 -4.03 1.02
C GLY A 22 -4.36 -3.64 1.73
N GLY A 23 -3.48 -2.94 1.02
CA GLY A 23 -2.12 -2.67 1.47
C GLY A 23 -1.11 -3.45 0.68
N LEU A 24 0.12 -2.92 0.66
CA LEU A 24 1.23 -3.55 -0.02
C LEU A 24 1.88 -4.58 0.91
N LEU A 25 2.35 -5.68 0.34
CA LEU A 25 3.09 -6.71 1.04
C LEU A 25 4.51 -6.21 1.29
N MET A 26 5.00 -6.36 2.51
CA MET A 26 6.43 -6.16 2.78
C MET A 26 7.17 -7.36 2.19
N CYS A 27 7.86 -7.13 1.07
CA CYS A 27 8.54 -8.18 0.33
C CYS A 27 10.04 -8.26 0.63
N LEU A 28 10.52 -7.36 1.48
CA LEU A 28 11.89 -7.35 2.00
C LEU A 28 12.08 -8.29 3.19
N ASP A 29 13.24 -8.95 3.19
CA ASP A 29 13.84 -9.61 4.35
C ASP A 29 14.58 -8.59 5.25
N PRO A 30 14.85 -8.87 6.54
CA PRO A 30 15.71 -8.02 7.38
C PRO A 30 17.08 -7.69 6.78
N SER A 31 17.55 -8.52 5.84
CA SER A 31 18.81 -8.31 5.11
C SER A 31 18.67 -7.38 3.88
N LEU A 32 17.54 -6.69 3.73
CA LEU A 32 17.22 -5.80 2.59
C LEU A 32 17.22 -6.48 1.22
N ARG A 33 16.99 -7.79 1.19
CA ARG A 33 16.83 -8.58 -0.04
C ARG A 33 15.37 -8.90 -0.29
N CYS A 34 14.97 -8.96 -1.56
CA CYS A 34 13.62 -9.39 -1.92
C CYS A 34 13.44 -10.88 -1.57
N ARG A 35 12.55 -11.17 -0.60
CA ARG A 35 12.14 -12.53 -0.25
C ARG A 35 11.21 -13.13 -1.32
N GLN A 36 10.40 -12.28 -1.93
CA GLN A 36 9.44 -12.66 -2.97
C GLN A 36 9.25 -11.51 -3.95
N TYR A 37 9.01 -11.84 -5.22
CA TYR A 37 8.63 -10.86 -6.24
C TYR A 37 7.14 -10.93 -6.50
N HIS A 38 6.42 -9.82 -6.29
CA HIS A 38 4.97 -9.78 -6.49
C HIS A 38 4.49 -8.35 -6.83
N PRO A 39 3.50 -8.17 -7.72
CA PRO A 39 2.99 -6.83 -8.07
C PRO A 39 2.42 -6.04 -6.89
N LYS A 40 1.98 -6.75 -5.83
CA LYS A 40 1.49 -6.15 -4.58
C LYS A 40 2.60 -5.85 -3.57
N CYS A 41 3.88 -6.00 -3.90
CA CYS A 41 4.97 -5.64 -3.01
C CYS A 41 5.01 -4.12 -2.77
N ALA A 42 5.36 -3.72 -1.55
CA ALA A 42 5.53 -2.31 -1.20
C ALA A 42 6.74 -1.72 -1.89
N GLU A 43 7.77 -2.54 -2.04
CA GLU A 43 9.07 -2.16 -2.57
C GLU A 43 9.13 -2.35 -4.08
N ASP A 44 9.45 -1.28 -4.82
CA ASP A 44 9.52 -1.30 -6.28
C ASP A 44 10.54 -2.29 -6.82
N GLN A 45 11.68 -2.44 -6.14
CA GLN A 45 12.72 -3.42 -6.50
C GLN A 45 12.24 -4.89 -6.43
N CYS A 46 11.17 -5.16 -5.67
CA CYS A 46 10.58 -6.50 -5.56
C CYS A 46 9.31 -6.65 -6.39
N LYS A 47 8.94 -5.65 -7.20
CA LYS A 47 7.88 -5.81 -8.19
C LYS A 47 8.49 -6.46 -9.43
N PRO A 48 7.90 -7.54 -9.97
CA PRO A 48 8.31 -8.03 -11.27
C PRO A 48 8.10 -6.92 -12.31
N ASP A 49 8.98 -6.82 -13.30
CA ASP A 49 8.76 -5.97 -14.47
C ASP A 49 7.36 -6.29 -15.02
N LEU A 50 6.44 -5.36 -14.82
CA LEU A 50 5.15 -5.41 -15.50
C LEU A 50 5.49 -5.35 -16.99
N PRO A 51 5.05 -6.30 -17.82
CA PRO A 51 5.24 -6.16 -19.26
C PRO A 51 4.70 -4.79 -19.67
N LEU A 52 5.59 -3.95 -20.21
CA LEU A 52 5.30 -2.63 -20.75
C LEU A 52 4.53 -2.77 -22.07
N GLU A 53 3.41 -3.47 -22.10
CA GLU A 53 2.56 -3.52 -23.29
C GLU A 53 1.13 -3.16 -22.90
N PRO A 54 0.65 -1.96 -23.27
CA PRO A 54 -0.77 -1.67 -23.22
C PRO A 54 -1.44 -2.59 -24.23
N TRP A 55 -2.44 -3.33 -23.76
CA TRP A 55 -3.36 -4.11 -24.57
C TRP A 55 -3.74 -3.34 -25.85
N ASN A 56 -3.35 -3.87 -27.02
CA ASN A 56 -3.87 -3.49 -28.33
C ASN A 56 -5.12 -4.35 -28.60
#